data_AF-A0A820Y1C1-F1
#
_entry.id   AF-A0A820Y1C1-F1
#
_cell.length_a   1.000
_cell.length_b   1.000
_cell.length_c   1.000
_cell.angle_alpha   90.00
_cell.angle_beta   90.00
_cell.angle_gamma   90.00
#
_symmetry.space_group_name_H-M   'P 1'
#
loop_
_entity.id
_entity.type
_entity.pdbx_description
1 polymer ?
#
loop_
_entity_poly.entity_id
_entity_poly.type
_entity_poly.pdbx_seq_one_letter_code
_entity_poly.pdbx_strand_id
1 'polypeptide(L)'
;NIHDSVEFLDVFIENIQGQLKTSVFRKPAAEPYILPYTSDHPRHIHSNTIQTALLRGVRLCSDVETFDQERLNIEIALLLNGYPPKFISHHFKQFFKNYNASPIYQDLHVETYQQLHLQLLNESLTTDQVPQKLE
;
A
#
# COMPACT_ATOMS: atom_id res chain seq x y z
N ASN A 1 30.20 5.96 9.01
CA ASN A 1 29.05 6.46 8.25
C ASN A 1 27.98 5.39 8.27
N ILE A 2 27.03 5.51 9.19
CA ILE A 2 25.75 4.82 9.05
C ILE A 2 25.12 5.49 7.83
N HIS A 3 24.76 4.73 6.80
CA HIS A 3 24.08 5.31 5.65
C HIS A 3 22.77 5.92 6.13
N ASP A 4 22.52 7.20 5.81
CA ASP A 4 21.31 7.93 6.22
C ASP A 4 20.06 7.37 5.53
N SER A 5 20.23 6.65 4.42
CA SER A 5 19.16 5.91 3.75
C SER A 5 19.66 4.68 3.00
N VAL A 6 18.75 3.74 2.72
CA VAL A 6 19.01 2.55 1.89
C VAL A 6 17.77 2.15 1.09
N GLU A 7 18.00 1.69 -0.13
CA GLU A 7 16.98 1.06 -0.98
C GLU A 7 17.12 -0.46 -0.85
N PHE A 8 16.08 -1.14 -0.38
CA PHE A 8 16.07 -2.60 -0.26
C PHE A 8 14.78 -3.17 -0.83
N LEU A 9 14.92 -3.99 -1.88
CA LEU A 9 13.80 -4.51 -2.66
C LEU A 9 12.90 -3.38 -3.15
N ASP A 10 11.75 -3.24 -2.53
CA ASP A 10 10.66 -2.36 -2.87
C ASP A 10 10.33 -1.39 -1.70
N VAL A 11 11.28 -1.25 -0.77
CA VAL A 11 11.23 -0.37 0.40
C VAL A 11 12.40 0.60 0.36
N PHE A 12 12.09 1.87 0.58
CA PHE A 12 13.08 2.92 0.85
C PHE A 12 13.09 3.17 2.35
N ILE A 13 14.26 3.13 2.96
CA ILE A 13 14.44 3.25 4.41
C ILE A 13 15.32 4.46 4.66
N GLU A 14 14.87 5.38 5.50
CA GLU A 14 15.60 6.57 5.92
C GLU A 14 15.78 6.57 7.43
N ASN A 15 16.98 6.90 7.90
CA ASN A 15 17.27 7.12 9.30
C ASN A 15 17.18 8.61 9.62
N ILE A 16 16.06 9.02 10.20
CA ILE A 16 15.84 10.40 10.64
C ILE A 16 16.11 10.45 12.14
N GLN A 17 17.31 10.91 12.50
CA GLN A 17 17.71 11.14 13.90
C GLN A 17 17.56 9.89 14.81
N GLY A 18 17.88 8.71 14.28
CA GLY A 18 17.78 7.43 15.00
C GLY A 18 16.42 6.74 14.87
N GLN A 19 15.47 7.34 14.15
CA GLN A 19 14.18 6.71 13.83
C GLN A 19 14.17 6.27 12.37
N LEU A 20 13.84 5.00 12.14
CA LEU A 20 13.67 4.48 10.79
C LEU A 20 12.29 4.89 10.26
N LYS A 21 12.28 5.59 9.14
CA LYS A 21 11.10 5.80 8.32
C LYS A 21 11.21 4.96 7.06
N THR A 22 10.09 4.40 6.65
CA THR A 22 9.99 3.57 5.44
C THR A 22 8.94 4.12 4.49
N SER A 23 9.16 3.91 3.20
CA SER A 23 8.19 4.19 2.14
C SER A 23 8.35 3.19 1.01
N VAL A 24 7.41 3.18 0.07
CA VAL A 24 7.51 2.34 -1.13
C VAL A 24 8.60 2.86 -2.04
N PHE A 25 9.63 2.03 -2.28
CA PHE A 25 10.64 2.36 -3.28
C PHE A 25 10.15 1.99 -4.69
N ARG A 26 10.18 2.95 -5.60
CA ARG A 26 9.90 2.76 -7.03
C ARG A 26 11.15 3.12 -7.82
N LYS A 27 11.68 2.16 -8.58
CA LYS A 27 12.85 2.41 -9.44
C LYS A 27 12.49 3.51 -10.46
N PRO A 28 13.36 4.51 -10.70
CA PRO A 28 13.05 5.62 -11.62
C PRO A 28 12.66 5.19 -13.04
N ALA A 29 13.19 4.06 -13.51
CA ALA A 29 12.89 3.49 -14.82
C ALA A 29 11.76 2.43 -14.81
N ALA A 30 11.09 2.22 -13.68
CA ALA A 30 9.98 1.27 -13.61
C ALA A 30 8.76 1.86 -14.32
N GLU A 31 8.33 1.20 -15.38
CA GLU A 31 7.00 1.45 -15.94
C GLU A 31 5.95 1.11 -14.88
N PRO A 32 4.84 1.88 -14.79
CA PRO A 32 3.76 1.61 -13.85
C PRO A 32 2.90 0.43 -14.33
N TYR A 33 3.53 -0.68 -14.70
CA TYR A 33 2.86 -1.86 -15.21
C TYR A 33 2.16 -2.60 -14.07
N ILE A 34 0.84 -2.67 -14.17
CA ILE A 34 0.00 -3.54 -13.35
C ILE A 34 -0.89 -4.34 -14.31
N LEU A 35 -1.62 -5.34 -13.80
CA LEU A 35 -2.53 -6.13 -14.64
C LEU A 35 -3.50 -5.22 -15.42
N PRO A 36 -3.45 -5.16 -16.78
CA PRO A 36 -4.33 -4.29 -17.56
C PRO A 36 -5.81 -4.65 -17.38
N TYR A 37 -6.68 -3.65 -17.29
CA TYR A 37 -8.12 -3.87 -17.06
C TYR A 37 -8.84 -4.57 -18.23
N THR A 38 -8.27 -4.50 -19.44
CA THR A 38 -8.78 -5.16 -20.65
C THR A 38 -8.34 -6.61 -20.78
N SER A 39 -7.49 -7.11 -19.88
CA SER A 39 -7.07 -8.51 -19.90
C SER A 39 -8.24 -9.45 -19.54
N ASP A 40 -8.20 -10.68 -20.04
CA ASP A 40 -9.25 -11.69 -19.80
C ASP A 40 -9.09 -12.34 -18.41
N HIS A 41 -9.23 -11.53 -17.36
CA HIS A 41 -9.21 -11.98 -15.98
C HIS A 41 -10.57 -11.72 -15.30
N PRO A 42 -10.98 -12.58 -14.35
CA PRO A 42 -12.16 -12.31 -13.56
C PRO A 42 -12.08 -10.96 -12.83
N ARG A 43 -13.22 -10.27 -12.68
CA ARG A 43 -13.30 -8.96 -12.00
C ARG A 43 -12.67 -8.95 -10.60
N HIS A 44 -12.74 -10.07 -9.87
CA HIS A 44 -12.18 -10.15 -8.53
C HIS A 44 -10.64 -10.05 -8.52
N ILE A 45 -9.97 -10.44 -9.61
CA ILE A 45 -8.51 -10.29 -9.74
C ILE A 45 -8.15 -8.80 -9.84
N HIS A 46 -8.87 -8.04 -10.67
CA HIS A 46 -8.69 -6.60 -10.80
C HIS A 46 -8.97 -5.86 -9.48
N SER A 47 -10.02 -6.24 -8.75
CA SER A 47 -10.27 -5.65 -7.43
C SER A 47 -9.16 -6.02 -6.44
N ASN A 48 -8.68 -7.26 -6.47
CA ASN A 48 -7.60 -7.71 -5.59
C ASN A 48 -6.30 -6.96 -5.87
N THR A 49 -5.95 -6.68 -7.13
CA THR A 49 -4.80 -5.85 -7.48
C THR A 49 -4.82 -4.50 -6.75
N ILE A 50 -5.99 -3.85 -6.70
CA ILE A 50 -6.17 -2.59 -5.97
C ILE A 50 -5.99 -2.80 -4.45
N GLN A 51 -6.65 -3.82 -3.89
CA GLN A 51 -6.58 -4.10 -2.46
C GLN A 51 -5.14 -4.39 -2.01
N THR A 52 -4.41 -5.23 -2.75
CA THR A 52 -3.02 -5.60 -2.43
C THR A 52 -2.07 -4.41 -2.54
N ALA A 53 -2.28 -3.53 -3.52
CA ALA A 53 -1.46 -2.33 -3.67
C ALA A 53 -1.65 -1.38 -2.48
N LEU A 54 -2.89 -1.14 -2.06
CA LEU A 54 -3.20 -0.29 -0.90
C LEU A 54 -2.68 -0.91 0.40
N LEU A 55 -2.90 -2.21 0.63
CA LEU A 55 -2.37 -2.93 1.78
C LEU A 55 -0.85 -2.77 1.90
N ARG A 56 -0.15 -2.97 0.78
CA ARG A 56 1.30 -2.83 0.71
C ARG A 56 1.74 -1.39 0.98
N GLY A 57 1.06 -0.41 0.38
CA GLY A 57 1.34 1.01 0.62
C GLY A 57 1.22 1.38 2.10
N VAL A 58 0.13 0.98 2.75
CA VAL A 58 -0.06 1.24 4.18
C VAL A 58 1.01 0.54 5.02
N ARG A 59 1.36 -0.72 4.73
CA ARG A 59 2.37 -1.46 5.51
C ARG A 59 3.77 -0.86 5.38
N LEU A 60 4.12 -0.34 4.20
CA LEU A 60 5.47 0.16 3.92
C LEU A 60 5.66 1.63 4.26
N CYS A 61 4.64 2.48 4.14
CA CYS A 61 4.77 3.90 4.46
C CYS A 61 4.63 4.15 5.97
N SER A 62 5.62 4.77 6.61
CA SER A 62 5.57 5.06 8.06
C SER A 62 4.65 6.21 8.43
N ASP A 63 4.32 7.10 7.49
CA ASP A 63 3.47 8.26 7.74
C ASP A 63 2.42 8.47 6.63
N VAL A 64 1.43 9.32 6.93
CA VAL A 64 0.27 9.51 6.07
C VAL A 64 0.64 10.25 4.79
N GLU A 65 1.64 11.13 4.84
CA GLU A 65 2.12 11.91 3.70
C GLU A 65 2.79 11.00 2.66
N THR A 66 3.71 10.13 3.09
CA THR A 66 4.35 9.15 2.20
C THR A 66 3.35 8.11 1.69
N PHE A 67 2.36 7.73 2.50
CA PHE A 67 1.27 6.88 2.02
C PHE A 67 0.37 7.57 0.99
N ASP A 68 0.03 8.84 1.17
CA ASP A 68 -0.82 9.56 0.23
C ASP A 68 -0.15 9.70 -1.14
N GLN A 69 1.17 9.97 -1.16
CA GLN A 69 1.96 9.95 -2.39
C GLN A 69 1.91 8.57 -3.07
N GLU A 70 2.08 7.49 -2.31
CA GLU A 70 1.98 6.14 -2.86
C GLU A 70 0.57 5.80 -3.35
N ARG A 71 -0.47 6.24 -2.64
CA ARG A 71 -1.88 6.11 -3.04
C ARG A 71 -2.13 6.79 -4.39
N LEU A 72 -1.60 8.00 -4.59
CA LEU A 72 -1.67 8.72 -5.85
C LEU A 72 -0.91 7.99 -6.96
N ASN A 73 0.28 7.45 -6.67
CA ASN A 73 1.03 6.63 -7.62
C ASN A 73 0.25 5.37 -8.05
N ILE A 74 -0.42 4.71 -7.11
CA ILE A 74 -1.30 3.56 -7.38
C ILE A 74 -2.47 3.97 -8.28
N GLU A 75 -3.12 5.09 -7.98
CA GLU A 75 -4.24 5.61 -8.78
C GLU A 75 -3.79 5.94 -10.22
N ILE A 76 -2.65 6.61 -10.39
CA ILE A 76 -2.07 6.90 -11.71
C ILE A 76 -1.76 5.60 -12.46
N ALA A 77 -1.13 4.62 -11.82
CA ALA A 77 -0.84 3.33 -12.43
C ALA A 77 -2.12 2.61 -12.89
N LEU A 78 -3.18 2.62 -12.07
CA LEU A 78 -4.48 2.05 -12.43
C LEU A 78 -5.10 2.74 -13.65
N LEU A 79 -5.09 4.07 -13.69
CA LEU A 79 -5.61 4.84 -14.82
C LEU A 79 -4.83 4.54 -16.12
N LEU A 80 -3.50 4.49 -16.05
CA LEU A 80 -2.64 4.17 -17.20
C LEU A 80 -2.85 2.73 -17.72
N ASN A 81 -3.29 1.81 -16.86
CA ASN A 81 -3.61 0.43 -17.22
C ASN A 81 -5.11 0.22 -17.53
N GLY A 82 -5.86 1.30 -17.76
CA GLY A 82 -7.22 1.25 -18.30
C GLY A 82 -8.32 0.99 -17.28
N TYR A 83 -8.04 1.08 -15.97
CA TYR A 83 -9.08 0.89 -14.95
C TYR A 83 -10.08 2.06 -14.98
N PRO A 84 -11.40 1.80 -14.98
CA PRO A 84 -12.39 2.86 -14.96
C PRO A 84 -12.30 3.70 -13.67
N PRO A 85 -12.33 5.05 -13.73
CA PRO A 85 -12.21 5.89 -12.54
C PRO A 85 -13.24 5.55 -11.44
N LYS A 86 -14.49 5.25 -11.82
CA LYS A 86 -15.53 4.82 -10.88
C LYS A 86 -15.20 3.50 -10.18
N PHE A 87 -14.53 2.57 -10.86
CA PHE A 87 -14.09 1.30 -10.30
C PHE A 87 -12.97 1.53 -9.27
N ILE A 88 -11.99 2.39 -9.61
CA ILE A 88 -10.90 2.78 -8.71
C ILE A 88 -11.48 3.44 -7.45
N SER A 89 -12.28 4.51 -7.60
CA SER A 89 -12.84 5.23 -6.46
C SER A 89 -13.72 4.35 -5.59
N HIS A 90 -14.48 3.42 -6.17
CA HIS A 90 -15.28 2.45 -5.43
C HIS A 90 -14.39 1.56 -4.54
N HIS A 91 -13.33 0.97 -5.10
CA HIS A 91 -12.47 0.06 -4.36
C HIS A 91 -11.55 0.76 -3.35
N PHE A 92 -11.13 2.01 -3.61
CA PHE A 92 -10.42 2.82 -2.62
C PHE A 92 -11.33 3.11 -1.42
N LYS A 93 -12.55 3.60 -1.65
CA LYS A 93 -13.52 3.86 -0.59
C LYS A 93 -13.85 2.60 0.21
N GLN A 94 -14.03 1.46 -0.47
CA GLN A 94 -14.33 0.20 0.19
C GLN A 94 -13.15 -0.27 1.06
N PHE A 95 -11.91 -0.12 0.60
CA PHE A 95 -10.71 -0.44 1.39
C PHE A 95 -10.71 0.33 2.71
N PHE A 96 -10.76 1.67 2.66
CA PHE A 96 -10.72 2.48 3.87
C PHE A 96 -11.95 2.26 4.76
N LYS A 97 -13.14 2.03 4.19
CA LYS A 97 -14.33 1.68 4.95
C LYS A 97 -14.15 0.37 5.72
N ASN A 98 -13.58 -0.67 5.09
CA ASN A 98 -13.37 -1.98 5.71
C ASN A 98 -12.43 -1.92 6.92
N TYR A 99 -11.48 -0.99 6.91
CA TYR A 99 -10.54 -0.77 8.00
C TYR A 99 -10.94 0.37 8.95
N ASN A 100 -12.20 0.85 8.88
CA ASN A 100 -12.69 1.99 9.68
C ASN A 100 -11.81 3.25 9.54
N ALA A 101 -11.17 3.43 8.40
CA ALA A 101 -10.16 4.45 8.12
C ALA A 101 -10.61 5.44 7.03
N SER A 102 -11.94 5.60 6.85
CA SER A 102 -12.54 6.51 5.86
C SER A 102 -11.99 7.95 5.87
N PRO A 103 -11.64 8.57 7.03
CA PRO A 103 -11.08 9.92 7.05
C PRO A 103 -9.81 10.09 6.20
N ILE A 104 -8.97 9.05 6.09
CA ILE A 104 -7.70 9.08 5.32
C ILE A 104 -7.97 9.33 3.82
N TYR A 105 -9.12 8.90 3.31
CA TYR A 105 -9.46 9.10 1.89
C TYR A 105 -9.86 10.54 1.56
N GLN A 106 -10.26 11.33 2.57
CA GLN A 106 -10.72 12.70 2.38
C GLN A 106 -9.61 13.69 2.71
N ASP A 107 -8.88 13.47 3.80
CA ASP A 107 -7.84 14.35 4.31
C ASP A 107 -6.66 13.54 4.90
N LEU A 108 -5.50 14.20 5.04
CA LEU A 108 -4.31 13.63 5.69
C LEU A 108 -4.51 13.48 7.21
N HIS A 109 -5.28 12.47 7.61
CA HIS A 109 -5.63 12.24 9.01
C HIS A 109 -4.61 11.34 9.72
N VAL A 110 -3.57 11.96 10.30
CA VAL A 110 -2.41 11.28 10.92
C VAL A 110 -2.81 10.20 11.93
N GLU A 111 -3.68 10.50 12.90
CA GLU A 111 -4.03 9.54 13.97
C GLU A 111 -4.71 8.28 13.42
N THR A 112 -5.71 8.45 12.57
CA THR A 112 -6.39 7.35 11.86
C THR A 112 -5.40 6.53 11.04
N TYR A 113 -4.46 7.18 10.35
CA TYR A 113 -3.42 6.47 9.59
C TYR A 113 -2.51 5.65 10.50
N GLN A 114 -2.04 6.21 11.61
CA GLN A 114 -1.18 5.48 12.55
C GLN A 114 -1.89 4.26 13.15
N GLN A 115 -3.18 4.39 13.49
CA GLN A 115 -3.99 3.25 13.95
C GLN A 115 -4.07 2.14 12.90
N LEU A 116 -4.38 2.52 11.65
CA LEU A 116 -4.45 1.58 10.54
C LEU A 116 -3.10 0.91 10.26
N HIS A 117 -2.02 1.69 10.21
CA HIS A 117 -0.67 1.21 9.96
C HIS A 117 -0.26 0.17 11.01
N LEU A 118 -0.42 0.50 12.30
CA LEU A 118 -0.12 -0.42 13.40
C LEU A 118 -1.00 -1.68 13.37
N GLN A 119 -2.29 -1.54 13.04
CA GLN A 119 -3.17 -2.70 12.86
C GLN A 119 -2.62 -3.66 11.81
N LEU A 120 -2.29 -3.17 10.61
CA LEU A 120 -1.83 -4.03 9.50
C LEU A 120 -0.43 -4.63 9.71
N LEU A 121 0.45 -3.93 10.42
CA LEU A 121 1.74 -4.50 10.82
C LEU A 121 1.54 -5.66 11.80
N ASN A 122 0.66 -5.51 12.78
CA ASN A 122 0.39 -6.54 13.78
C ASN A 122 -0.35 -7.76 13.19
N GLU A 123 -1.25 -7.55 12.22
CA GLU A 123 -1.89 -8.65 11.48
C GLU A 123 -0.88 -9.50 10.70
N SER A 124 0.18 -8.88 10.17
CA SER A 124 1.22 -9.62 9.43
C SER A 124 1.99 -10.56 10.35
N LEU A 125 2.24 -10.15 11.60
CA LEU A 125 2.99 -10.92 12.60
C LEU A 125 2.22 -12.14 13.14
N THR A 126 0.89 -12.14 13.08
CA THR A 126 0.06 -13.25 13.60
C THR A 126 -0.15 -14.36 12.57
N THR A 127 -0.12 -14.05 11.26
CA THR A 127 -0.24 -15.05 10.19
C THR A 127 0.94 -16.01 10.07
N ASP A 128 2.12 -15.64 10.57
CA ASP A 128 3.33 -16.50 10.56
C ASP A 128 3.33 -17.56 11.69
N GLN A 129 2.29 -17.61 12.54
CA GLN A 129 2.08 -18.65 13.53
C GLN A 129 1.07 -19.71 13.06
N VAL A 130 1.37 -20.43 11.98
CA VAL A 130 0.67 -21.69 11.68
C VAL A 130 1.45 -22.86 12.28
N PRO A 131 0.86 -23.66 13.18
CA PRO A 131 1.54 -24.81 13.78
C PRO A 131 1.78 -25.89 12.72
N GLN A 132 2.99 -26.45 12.72
CA GLN A 132 3.29 -27.74 12.11
C GLN A 132 2.32 -28.80 12.68
N LYS A 133 1.27 -29.12 11.94
CA LYS A 133 0.59 -30.40 12.09
C LYS A 133 1.34 -31.40 11.23
N LEU A 134 2.13 -32.23 11.92
CA LEU A 134 2.60 -33.50 11.41
C LEU A 134 1.38 -34.38 11.10
N GLU A 135 1.24 -34.80 9.85
CA GLU A 135 0.57 -36.04 9.46
C GLU A 135 1.64 -36.98 8.88
#